data_AF-A0A1W9LNE6-F1
#
_entry.id   AF-A0A1W9LNE6-F1
#
_cell.length_a   1.000
_cell.length_b   1.000
_cell.length_c   1.000
_cell.angle_alpha   90.00
_cell.angle_beta   90.00
_cell.angle_gamma   90.00
#
_symmetry.space_group_name_H-M   'P 1'
#
loop_
_entity.id
_entity.type
_entity.pdbx_description
1 polymer ?
#
loop_
_entity_poly.entity_id
_entity_poly.type
_entity_poly.pdbx_seq_one_letter_code
_entity_poly.pdbx_strand_id
1 'polypeptide(L)'
;MKAWLIKKFIDKNVVFKFFPKGELITEDIPFDVPEAEIRRYHNLSAFEYLMKKYNRPLSKVNFYPIKSRMKSQFCKRSNITDPAVRKIGEIIHDLEINYWGTKSVKDSQKINDAVQKIVADSRSAQESLEKSFIFFDNLFSEFKLTIQN
;
A
#
# COMPACT_ATOMS: atom_id res chain seq x y z
N MET A 1 -3.99 -3.78 2.97
CA MET A 1 -3.93 -2.69 1.96
C MET A 1 -2.78 -2.89 0.96
N LYS A 2 -1.52 -2.90 1.40
CA LYS A 2 -0.35 -3.05 0.51
C LYS A 2 -0.31 -4.33 -0.33
N ALA A 3 -0.73 -5.46 0.25
CA ALA A 3 -0.80 -6.74 -0.47
C ALA A 3 -1.71 -6.67 -1.72
N TRP A 4 -2.79 -5.88 -1.68
CA TRP A 4 -3.66 -5.67 -2.84
C TRP A 4 -2.91 -4.96 -3.97
N LEU A 5 -2.09 -3.96 -3.66
CA LEU A 5 -1.31 -3.24 -4.67
C LEU A 5 -0.31 -4.15 -5.38
N ILE A 6 0.33 -5.05 -4.63
CA ILE A 6 1.25 -6.05 -5.19
C ILE A 6 0.48 -6.96 -6.15
N LYS A 7 -0.62 -7.56 -5.67
CA LYS A 7 -1.46 -8.47 -6.46
C LYS A 7 -2.04 -7.79 -7.70
N LYS A 8 -2.40 -6.51 -7.62
CA LYS A 8 -3.07 -5.77 -8.69
C LYS A 8 -2.12 -5.23 -9.76
N PHE A 9 -0.98 -4.68 -9.33
CA PHE A 9 -0.12 -3.87 -10.21
C PHE A 9 1.30 -4.40 -10.40
N ILE A 10 1.77 -5.32 -9.55
CA ILE A 10 3.14 -5.83 -9.62
C ILE A 10 3.14 -7.28 -10.14
N ASP A 11 2.45 -8.18 -9.44
CA ASP A 11 2.38 -9.59 -9.80
C ASP A 11 1.01 -10.18 -9.45
N LYS A 12 0.20 -10.47 -10.47
CA LYS A 12 -1.12 -11.08 -10.32
C LYS A 12 -1.07 -12.52 -9.81
N ASN A 13 0.07 -13.20 -9.97
CA ASN A 13 0.25 -14.58 -9.57
C ASN A 13 0.91 -14.71 -8.19
N VAL A 14 1.23 -13.60 -7.53
CA VAL A 14 1.84 -13.64 -6.18
C VAL A 14 0.97 -14.43 -5.20
N VAL A 15 1.64 -15.24 -4.37
CA VAL A 15 1.04 -16.01 -3.28
C VAL A 15 1.49 -15.41 -1.97
N PHE A 16 0.55 -15.10 -1.08
CA PHE A 16 0.85 -14.62 0.26
C PHE A 16 0.82 -15.79 1.23
N LYS A 17 1.91 -15.97 1.98
CA LYS A 17 2.01 -16.96 3.06
C LYS A 17 2.07 -16.22 4.39
N PHE A 18 1.31 -16.70 5.37
CA PHE A 18 1.31 -16.16 6.73
C PHE A 18 2.07 -17.10 7.64
N PHE A 19 3.01 -16.55 8.42
CA PHE A 19 3.82 -17.30 9.37
C PHE A 19 3.44 -16.90 10.81
N PRO A 20 3.43 -17.86 11.76
CA PRO A 20 3.31 -17.56 13.18
C PRO A 20 4.40 -16.59 13.67
N LYS A 21 4.05 -15.79 14.69
CA LYS A 21 4.99 -14.84 15.28
C LYS A 21 6.18 -15.57 15.90
N GLY A 22 7.40 -15.15 15.52
CA GLY A 22 8.64 -15.69 16.08
C GLY A 22 9.27 -16.81 15.25
N GLU A 23 8.63 -17.26 14.18
CA GLU A 23 9.26 -18.16 13.22
C GLU A 23 10.20 -17.41 12.28
N LEU A 24 11.36 -18.01 11.98
CA LEU A 24 12.30 -17.49 11.00
C LEU A 24 11.77 -17.78 9.59
N ILE A 25 11.63 -16.72 8.79
CA ILE A 25 11.30 -16.84 7.38
C ILE A 25 12.60 -17.11 6.62
N THR A 26 12.86 -18.37 6.28
CA THR A 26 14.07 -18.80 5.56
C THR A 26 13.87 -18.94 4.05
N GLU A 27 12.63 -18.83 3.58
CA GLU A 27 12.21 -19.03 2.20
C GLU A 27 11.35 -17.84 1.72
N ASP A 28 11.28 -17.63 0.40
CA ASP A 28 10.55 -16.52 -0.24
C ASP A 28 11.05 -15.11 0.11
N ILE A 29 10.26 -14.07 -0.23
CA ILE A 29 10.59 -12.66 0.02
C ILE A 29 9.77 -12.19 1.23
N PRO A 30 10.41 -11.93 2.39
CA PRO A 30 9.70 -11.38 3.54
C PRO A 30 9.09 -10.01 3.22
N PHE A 31 7.87 -9.79 3.69
CA PHE A 31 7.09 -8.60 3.42
C PHE A 31 6.39 -8.11 4.70
N ASP A 32 6.54 -6.83 5.02
CA ASP A 32 5.87 -6.16 6.15
C ASP A 32 6.17 -6.77 7.53
N VAL A 33 7.34 -7.42 7.68
CA VAL A 33 7.89 -7.90 8.95
C VAL A 33 9.16 -7.11 9.31
N PRO A 34 9.58 -7.04 10.59
CA PRO A 34 10.73 -6.24 11.00
C PRO A 34 12.00 -6.58 10.23
N GLU A 35 12.24 -7.85 9.91
CA GLU A 35 13.44 -8.33 9.22
C GLU A 35 13.34 -8.17 7.69
N ALA A 36 12.17 -7.82 7.17
CA ALA A 36 11.94 -7.71 5.73
C ALA A 36 12.69 -6.53 5.12
N GLU A 37 13.22 -6.76 3.92
CA GLU A 37 13.71 -5.68 3.06
C GLU A 37 12.56 -4.80 2.55
N ILE A 38 11.36 -5.37 2.39
CA ILE A 38 10.16 -4.62 2.00
C ILE A 38 9.37 -4.26 3.26
N ARG A 39 9.69 -3.10 3.83
CA ARG A 39 9.04 -2.54 5.03
C ARG A 39 8.97 -1.01 4.95
N ARG A 40 8.40 -0.39 5.99
CA ARG A 40 8.39 1.06 6.14
C ARG A 40 9.80 1.57 6.48
N TYR A 41 10.24 2.64 5.82
CA TYR A 41 11.53 3.29 6.06
C TYR A 41 11.37 4.79 6.28
N HIS A 42 11.55 5.27 7.50
CA HIS A 42 11.39 6.68 7.89
C HIS A 42 10.08 7.30 7.35
N ASN A 43 10.17 8.00 6.22
CA ASN A 43 9.06 8.72 5.57
C ASN A 43 8.49 7.99 4.34
N LEU A 44 8.97 6.77 4.06
CA LEU A 44 8.48 5.92 2.97
C LEU A 44 7.61 4.82 3.56
N SER A 45 6.35 4.79 3.12
CA SER A 45 5.48 3.63 3.26
C SER A 45 6.12 2.41 2.59
N ALA A 46 5.75 1.20 3.04
CA ALA A 46 6.29 0.00 2.40
C ALA A 46 5.80 -0.13 0.95
N PHE A 47 4.66 0.48 0.61
CA PHE A 47 4.19 0.61 -0.77
C PHE A 47 5.13 1.47 -1.63
N GLU A 48 5.54 2.65 -1.14
CA GLU A 48 6.47 3.52 -1.86
C GLU A 48 7.82 2.83 -2.09
N TYR A 49 8.27 2.02 -1.13
CA TYR A 49 9.47 1.20 -1.29
C TYR A 49 9.29 0.12 -2.38
N LEU A 50 8.17 -0.61 -2.37
CA LEU A 50 7.82 -1.61 -3.39
C LEU A 50 7.84 -1.02 -4.80
N MET A 51 7.15 0.11 -5.00
CA MET A 51 7.08 0.76 -6.30
C MET A 51 8.46 1.22 -6.79
N LYS A 52 9.29 1.72 -5.87
CA LYS A 52 10.68 2.12 -6.19
C LYS A 52 11.52 0.92 -6.61
N LYS A 53 11.39 -0.22 -5.92
CA LYS A 53 12.22 -1.41 -6.11
C LYS A 53 11.88 -2.18 -7.39
N TYR A 54 10.60 -2.32 -7.74
CA TYR A 54 10.14 -3.22 -8.81
C TYR A 54 9.73 -2.52 -10.13
N ASN A 55 10.22 -1.31 -10.35
CA ASN A 55 9.78 -0.36 -11.39
C ASN A 55 9.87 -0.87 -12.86
N ARG A 56 8.75 -0.82 -13.62
CA ARG A 56 8.74 -0.80 -15.12
C ARG A 56 7.78 0.30 -15.63
N PRO A 57 8.06 1.02 -16.74
CA PRO A 57 9.34 1.56 -17.23
C PRO A 57 9.42 3.10 -17.13
N LEU A 58 10.51 3.62 -16.55
CA LEU A 58 10.88 5.03 -16.45
C LEU A 58 11.54 5.57 -17.73
N SER A 59 11.23 6.79 -18.14
CA SER A 59 12.14 7.59 -18.97
C SER A 59 12.87 8.62 -18.09
N LYS A 60 14.10 8.25 -17.72
CA LYS A 60 15.20 9.04 -17.12
C LYS A 60 15.01 9.50 -15.66
N VAL A 61 16.06 9.30 -14.84
CA VAL A 61 16.79 10.35 -14.08
C VAL A 61 17.56 9.76 -12.86
N ASN A 62 18.76 10.31 -12.67
CA ASN A 62 19.75 10.12 -11.60
C ASN A 62 19.34 10.65 -10.20
N PHE A 63 20.05 10.21 -9.17
CA PHE A 63 19.93 10.63 -7.76
C PHE A 63 20.67 11.96 -7.43
N TYR A 64 20.14 12.76 -6.49
CA TYR A 64 20.78 13.37 -5.27
C TYR A 64 19.86 14.43 -4.55
N PRO A 65 20.16 15.03 -3.36
CA PRO A 65 19.32 14.89 -2.15
C PRO A 65 18.68 16.19 -1.56
N ILE A 66 17.76 15.98 -0.59
CA ILE A 66 17.28 16.80 0.55
C ILE A 66 16.98 18.31 0.35
N LYS A 67 15.72 18.74 0.61
CA LYS A 67 15.30 19.72 1.65
C LYS A 67 13.79 20.01 1.61
N SER A 68 13.17 19.97 2.80
CA SER A 68 12.01 20.74 3.31
C SER A 68 10.64 20.70 2.59
N ARG A 69 9.59 20.54 3.42
CA ARG A 69 8.13 20.60 3.16
C ARG A 69 7.54 19.41 2.40
N MET A 70 7.23 18.36 3.16
CA MET A 70 6.42 17.22 2.72
C MET A 70 4.96 17.65 2.48
N LYS A 71 4.67 18.17 1.29
CA LYS A 71 3.36 17.96 0.66
C LYS A 71 3.49 16.69 -0.17
N SER A 72 2.81 15.61 0.27
CA SER A 72 2.51 14.37 -0.45
C SER A 72 3.53 14.00 -1.54
N GLN A 73 4.59 13.32 -1.13
CA GLN A 73 5.67 12.86 -2.03
C GLN A 73 5.27 11.66 -2.91
N PHE A 74 4.02 11.22 -2.76
CA PHE A 74 3.39 10.09 -3.41
C PHE A 74 3.50 10.15 -4.95
N CYS A 75 3.50 11.35 -5.53
CA CYS A 75 3.22 11.53 -6.95
C CYS A 75 4.46 11.70 -7.84
N LYS A 76 5.65 11.86 -7.23
CA LYS A 76 6.88 12.12 -7.99
C LYS A 76 7.74 10.88 -8.23
N ARG A 77 7.40 9.72 -7.65
CA ARG A 77 8.33 8.57 -7.54
C ARG A 77 7.83 7.24 -8.11
N SER A 78 6.53 7.09 -8.40
CA SER A 78 5.98 5.87 -9.01
C SER A 78 5.31 6.21 -10.36
N ASN A 79 5.50 5.37 -11.37
CA ASN A 79 4.96 5.55 -12.72
C ASN A 79 3.45 5.27 -12.84
N ILE A 80 2.74 5.27 -11.71
CA ILE A 80 1.30 5.04 -11.67
C ILE A 80 0.62 6.38 -11.96
N THR A 81 0.14 6.55 -13.19
CA THR A 81 -0.59 7.74 -13.64
C THR A 81 -2.08 7.66 -13.35
N ASP A 82 -2.59 6.48 -13.00
CA ASP A 82 -4.01 6.24 -12.75
C ASP A 82 -4.50 7.04 -11.52
N PRO A 83 -5.40 8.02 -11.71
CA PRO A 83 -5.85 8.88 -10.63
C PRO A 83 -6.53 8.15 -9.47
N ALA A 84 -7.22 7.03 -9.75
CA ALA A 84 -7.88 6.23 -8.71
C ALA A 84 -6.86 5.48 -7.86
N VAL A 85 -5.81 4.93 -8.49
CA VAL A 85 -4.70 4.30 -7.74
C VAL A 85 -3.95 5.35 -6.92
N ARG A 86 -3.79 6.56 -7.47
CA ARG A 86 -3.19 7.67 -6.74
C ARG A 86 -3.96 8.03 -5.48
N LYS A 87 -5.28 8.11 -5.57
CA LYS A 87 -6.13 8.38 -4.42
C LYS A 87 -5.99 7.32 -3.34
N ILE A 88 -6.00 6.04 -3.72
CA ILE A 88 -5.82 4.91 -2.78
C ILE A 88 -4.46 5.00 -2.09
N GLY A 89 -3.40 5.31 -2.82
CA GLY A 89 -2.07 5.38 -2.24
C GLY A 89 -1.85 6.60 -1.32
N GLU A 90 -2.52 7.73 -1.56
CA GLU A 90 -2.58 8.85 -0.61
C GLU A 90 -3.22 8.44 0.72
N ILE A 91 -4.30 7.65 0.67
CA ILE A 91 -4.96 7.10 1.86
C ILE A 91 -4.03 6.15 2.61
N ILE A 92 -3.36 5.23 1.90
CA ILE A 92 -2.41 4.28 2.52
C ILE A 92 -1.27 5.03 3.21
N HIS A 93 -0.71 6.05 2.58
CA HIS A 93 0.34 6.87 3.17
C HIS A 93 -0.15 7.57 4.45
N ASP A 94 -1.33 8.18 4.43
CA ASP A 94 -1.93 8.83 5.60
C ASP A 94 -2.13 7.83 6.76
N LEU A 95 -2.54 6.60 6.46
CA LEU A 95 -2.73 5.55 7.48
C LEU A 95 -1.41 5.01 8.05
N GLU A 96 -0.36 4.87 7.23
CA GLU A 96 0.94 4.34 7.68
C GLU A 96 1.85 5.37 8.37
N ILE A 97 1.76 6.63 7.96
CA ILE A 97 2.62 7.70 8.48
C ILE A 97 1.93 8.45 9.62
N ASN A 98 0.66 8.82 9.46
CA ASN A 98 -0.09 9.56 10.47
C ASN A 98 -0.88 8.61 11.39
N TYR A 99 -0.25 7.53 11.86
CA TYR A 99 -0.91 6.52 12.68
C TYR A 99 -1.54 7.14 13.94
N TRP A 100 -0.78 7.98 14.67
CA TRP A 100 -1.19 8.67 15.90
C TRP A 100 -1.75 10.09 15.69
N GLY A 101 -1.76 10.58 14.45
CA GLY A 101 -2.17 11.95 14.11
C GLY A 101 -3.59 12.05 13.59
N THR A 102 -4.08 13.29 13.47
CA THR A 102 -5.33 13.60 12.78
C THR A 102 -5.21 13.17 11.31
N LYS A 103 -6.21 12.43 10.80
CA LYS A 103 -6.21 11.98 9.41
C LYS A 103 -6.34 13.19 8.49
N SER A 104 -5.39 13.34 7.58
CA SER A 104 -5.29 14.52 6.71
C SER A 104 -6.02 14.34 5.38
N VAL A 105 -6.32 13.09 5.02
CA VAL A 105 -6.95 12.74 3.75
C VAL A 105 -8.42 12.38 3.98
N LYS A 106 -9.30 13.03 3.21
CA LYS A 106 -10.73 12.72 3.16
C LYS A 106 -10.89 11.23 2.81
N ASP A 107 -11.79 10.55 3.54
CA ASP A 107 -12.07 9.11 3.47
C ASP A 107 -11.08 8.16 4.17
N SER A 108 -9.91 8.63 4.63
CA SER A 108 -8.94 7.74 5.32
C SER A 108 -9.53 7.05 6.54
N GLN A 109 -10.25 7.78 7.39
CA GLN A 109 -10.85 7.19 8.60
C GLN A 109 -11.91 6.15 8.25
N LYS A 110 -12.84 6.49 7.34
CA LYS A 110 -13.89 5.59 6.86
C LYS A 110 -13.31 4.29 6.28
N ILE A 111 -12.26 4.41 5.47
CA ILE A 111 -11.58 3.25 4.86
C ILE A 111 -10.85 2.44 5.91
N ASN A 112 -10.19 3.08 6.88
CA ASN A 112 -9.57 2.38 7.99
C ASN A 112 -10.60 1.59 8.80
N ASP A 113 -11.73 2.21 9.15
CA ASP A 113 -12.81 1.56 9.91
C ASP A 113 -13.37 0.35 9.14
N ALA A 114 -13.54 0.47 7.82
CA ALA A 114 -13.97 -0.64 6.97
C ALA A 114 -12.94 -1.78 6.96
N VAL A 115 -11.65 -1.48 6.85
CA VAL A 115 -10.58 -2.49 6.89
C VAL A 115 -10.51 -3.16 8.26
N GLN A 116 -10.62 -2.39 9.36
CA GLN A 116 -10.63 -2.94 10.72
C GLN A 116 -11.84 -3.87 10.93
N LYS A 117 -13.00 -3.49 10.39
CA LYS A 117 -14.19 -4.34 10.41
C LYS A 117 -13.97 -5.65 9.64
N ILE A 118 -13.37 -5.59 8.44
CA ILE A 118 -13.03 -6.80 7.68
C ILE A 118 -12.12 -7.74 8.49
N VAL A 119 -11.11 -7.19 9.17
CA VAL A 119 -10.20 -7.97 10.01
C VAL A 119 -10.94 -8.59 11.20
N ALA A 120 -11.79 -7.83 11.88
CA ALA A 120 -12.58 -8.32 13.01
C ALA A 120 -13.59 -9.41 12.61
N ASP A 121 -14.18 -9.30 11.42
CA ASP A 121 -15.19 -10.24 10.91
C ASP A 121 -14.57 -11.48 10.21
N SER A 122 -13.24 -11.65 10.28
CA SER A 122 -12.52 -12.74 9.59
C SER A 122 -11.92 -13.74 10.57
N ARG A 123 -11.97 -15.02 10.21
CA ARG A 123 -11.54 -16.14 11.06
C ARG A 123 -10.04 -16.42 10.95
N SER A 124 -9.40 -15.92 9.90
CA SER A 124 -7.98 -16.12 9.63
C SER A 124 -7.37 -14.93 8.89
N ALA A 125 -6.04 -14.80 8.93
CA ALA A 125 -5.31 -13.78 8.17
C ALA A 125 -5.52 -13.92 6.66
N GLN A 126 -5.64 -15.15 6.17
CA GLN A 126 -5.93 -15.45 4.76
C GLN A 126 -7.32 -14.93 4.36
N GLU A 127 -8.34 -15.21 5.16
CA GLU A 127 -9.70 -14.72 4.91
C GLU A 127 -9.77 -13.18 4.94
N SER A 128 -9.11 -12.55 5.92
CA SER A 128 -8.98 -11.09 6.01
C SER A 128 -8.35 -10.49 4.75
N LEU A 129 -7.34 -11.16 4.20
CA LEU A 129 -6.62 -10.74 3.00
C LEU A 129 -7.53 -10.79 1.77
N GLU A 130 -8.25 -11.89 1.58
CA GLU A 130 -9.16 -12.11 0.45
C GLU A 130 -10.32 -11.10 0.46
N LYS A 131 -10.97 -10.93 1.61
CA LYS A 131 -12.01 -9.90 1.78
C LYS A 131 -11.48 -8.49 1.53
N SER A 132 -10.26 -8.20 1.99
CA SER A 132 -9.61 -6.93 1.72
C SER A 132 -9.38 -6.72 0.22
N PHE A 133 -9.01 -7.75 -0.54
CA PHE A 133 -8.82 -7.62 -1.99
C PHE A 133 -10.11 -7.23 -2.70
N ILE A 134 -11.22 -7.89 -2.36
CA ILE A 134 -12.55 -7.56 -2.90
C ILE A 134 -12.91 -6.11 -2.55
N PHE A 135 -12.71 -5.70 -1.30
CA PHE A 135 -12.96 -4.33 -0.87
C PHE A 135 -12.16 -3.30 -1.66
N PHE A 136 -10.85 -3.51 -1.84
CA PHE A 136 -10.00 -2.57 -2.57
C PHE A 136 -10.26 -2.57 -4.09
N ASP A 137 -10.67 -3.69 -4.68
CA ASP A 137 -11.11 -3.73 -6.07
C ASP A 137 -12.39 -2.92 -6.30
N ASN A 138 -13.36 -3.02 -5.38
CA ASN A 138 -14.57 -2.21 -5.40
C ASN A 138 -14.26 -0.72 -5.21
N LEU A 139 -13.43 -0.39 -4.21
CA LEU A 139 -13.01 0.99 -3.93
C LEU A 139 -12.27 1.60 -5.14
N PHE A 140 -11.41 0.81 -5.78
CA PHE A 140 -10.72 1.24 -7.00
C PHE A 140 -11.70 1.52 -8.14
N SER A 141 -12.71 0.66 -8.33
CA SER A 141 -13.74 0.83 -9.36
C SER A 141 -14.63 2.04 -9.08
N GLU A 142 -14.99 2.29 -7.82
CA GLU A 142 -15.73 3.47 -7.40
C GLU A 142 -14.95 4.75 -7.72
N PHE A 143 -13.69 4.85 -7.30
CA PHE A 143 -12.85 6.01 -7.59
C PHE A 143 -12.60 6.20 -9.10
N LYS A 144 -12.46 5.11 -9.86
CA LYS A 144 -12.40 5.16 -11.33
C LYS A 144 -13.62 5.85 -11.92
N LEU A 145 -14.83 5.46 -11.50
CA LEU A 145 -16.08 6.03 -11.99
C LEU A 145 -16.26 7.49 -11.55
N THR A 146 -15.95 7.81 -10.30
CA THR A 146 -16.07 9.18 -9.78
C THR A 146 -15.14 10.17 -10.49
N ILE A 147 -13.96 9.74 -10.92
CA ILE A 147 -12.98 10.63 -11.58
C ILE A 147 -13.26 10.77 -13.09
N GLN A 148 -14.05 9.86 -13.68
CA GLN A 148 -14.44 9.91 -15.09
C GLN A 148 -15.70 10.76 -15.36
N ASN A 149 -16.46 11.09 -14.32
CA ASN A 149 -17.63 11.97 -14.35
C ASN A 149 -17.27 13.39 -13.90
#